data_AF-A0A7H1QBZ0-F1
#
_entry.id   AF-A0A7H1QBZ0-F1
#
_cell.length_a   1.000
_cell.length_b   1.000
_cell.length_c   1.000
_cell.angle_alpha   90.00
_cell.angle_beta   90.00
_cell.angle_gamma   90.00
#
_symmetry.space_group_name_H-M   'P 1'
#
loop_
_entity.id
_entity.type
_entity.pdbx_description
1 polymer ?
#
loop_
_entity_poly.entity_id
_entity_poly.type
_entity_poly.pdbx_seq_one_letter_code
_entity_poly.pdbx_strand_id
1 'polypeptide(L)'
;MVETRWADAVQDGPPPSDHAGYSMRAGAGDLVEVMRALGHTRSAPAGHVRGGAVALRLALDHPDTVSRVAFIDCPPVTEHISRITARFVT
;
A
#
# COMPACT_ATOMS: atom_id res chain seq x y z
N MET A 1 13.38 -0.97 -24.69
CA MET A 1 13.13 -2.35 -24.21
C MET A 1 13.38 -2.32 -22.71
N VAL A 2 12.35 -2.01 -21.93
CA VAL A 2 12.43 -2.00 -20.46
C VAL A 2 12.11 -3.42 -20.03
N GLU A 3 13.16 -4.21 -19.78
CA GLU A 3 13.07 -5.50 -19.10
C GLU A 3 12.48 -5.24 -17.71
N THR A 4 11.17 -5.33 -17.58
CA THR A 4 10.50 -5.28 -16.28
C THR A 4 10.53 -6.71 -15.77
N ARG A 5 11.56 -7.07 -15.01
CA ARG A 5 11.60 -8.35 -14.28
C ARG A 5 10.54 -8.32 -13.17
N TRP A 6 9.29 -8.57 -13.55
CA TRP A 6 8.22 -8.89 -12.60
C TRP A 6 8.53 -10.13 -11.76
N ALA A 7 9.38 -11.02 -12.29
CA ALA A 7 9.80 -12.26 -11.62
C ALA A 7 10.70 -12.06 -10.39
N ASP A 8 11.41 -10.93 -10.26
CA ASP A 8 12.29 -10.70 -9.09
C ASP A 8 11.52 -10.10 -7.89
N ALA A 9 10.32 -9.56 -8.11
CA ALA A 9 9.48 -8.93 -7.08
C ALA A 9 8.59 -9.93 -6.34
N VAL A 10 8.34 -11.11 -6.93
CA VAL A 10 7.69 -12.22 -6.23
C VAL A 10 8.80 -13.05 -5.59
N GLN A 11 8.94 -12.90 -4.28
CA GLN A 11 9.89 -13.71 -3.52
C GLN A 11 9.42 -15.19 -3.58
N ASP A 12 10.10 -16.02 -4.38
CA ASP A 12 9.80 -17.46 -4.57
C ASP A 12 10.25 -18.35 -3.37
N GLY A 13 10.14 -17.81 -2.16
CA GLY A 13 10.53 -18.47 -0.92
C GLY A 13 9.58 -18.12 0.23
N PRO A 14 9.70 -18.79 1.39
CA PRO A 14 8.94 -18.40 2.56
C PRO A 14 9.18 -16.92 2.86
N PRO A 15 8.15 -16.16 3.24
CA PRO A 15 8.30 -14.74 3.53
C PRO A 15 9.36 -14.52 4.62
N PRO A 16 10.11 -13.41 4.57
CA PRO A 16 11.03 -13.05 5.64
C PRO A 16 10.30 -13.03 6.99
N SER A 17 11.00 -13.40 8.07
CA SER A 17 10.40 -13.52 9.40
C SER A 17 9.81 -12.22 9.94
N ASP A 18 10.28 -11.07 9.46
CA ASP A 18 9.77 -9.75 9.82
C ASP A 18 8.59 -9.28 8.95
N HIS A 19 8.30 -9.99 7.85
CA HIS A 19 7.31 -9.66 6.84
C HIS A 19 7.38 -8.21 6.31
N ALA A 20 8.51 -7.52 6.46
CA ALA A 20 8.61 -6.07 6.25
C ALA A 20 8.28 -5.67 4.80
N GLY A 21 8.68 -6.51 3.83
CA GLY A 21 8.38 -6.33 2.39
C GLY A 21 6.89 -6.43 2.03
N TYR A 22 6.05 -7.00 2.90
CA TYR A 22 4.60 -7.10 2.69
C TYR A 22 3.82 -6.02 3.46
N SER A 23 4.53 -5.07 4.08
CA SER A 23 3.90 -3.99 4.83
C SER A 23 3.20 -2.98 3.91
N MET A 24 2.18 -2.29 4.43
CA MET A 24 1.49 -1.23 3.69
C MET A 24 2.40 -0.05 3.36
N ARG A 25 3.50 0.10 4.11
CA ARG A 25 4.56 1.07 3.83
C ARG A 25 5.40 0.65 2.62
N ALA A 26 5.78 -0.64 2.53
CA ALA A 26 6.49 -1.17 1.37
C ALA A 26 5.65 -0.98 0.09
N GLY A 27 4.37 -1.37 0.12
CA GLY A 27 3.47 -1.19 -1.02
C GLY A 27 3.24 0.29 -1.41
N ALA A 28 3.35 1.22 -0.46
CA ALA A 28 3.29 2.66 -0.78
C ALA A 28 4.54 3.10 -1.55
N GLY A 29 5.73 2.61 -1.17
CA GLY A 29 6.97 2.82 -1.93
C GLY A 29 6.88 2.26 -3.34
N ASP A 30 6.35 1.04 -3.50
CA ASP A 30 6.16 0.43 -4.82
C ASP A 30 5.24 1.27 -5.71
N LEU A 31 4.16 1.84 -5.15
CA LEU A 31 3.29 2.73 -5.90
C LEU A 31 3.99 4.01 -6.36
N VAL A 32 4.90 4.58 -5.57
CA VAL A 32 5.70 5.75 -6.00
C VAL A 32 6.54 5.38 -7.22
N GLU A 33 7.25 4.26 -7.16
CA GLU A 33 8.11 3.81 -8.25
C GLU A 33 7.32 3.48 -9.52
N VAL A 34 6.17 2.82 -9.38
CA VAL A 34 5.26 2.53 -10.52
C VAL A 34 4.76 3.83 -11.14
N MET A 35 4.24 4.77 -10.34
CA MET A 35 3.71 6.03 -10.87
C MET A 35 4.79 6.87 -11.54
N ARG A 36 6.00 6.90 -10.97
CA ARG A 36 7.16 7.55 -11.57
C ARG A 36 7.56 6.90 -12.89
N ALA A 37 7.62 5.57 -12.95
CA ALA A 37 7.94 4.84 -14.18
C ALA A 37 6.92 5.10 -15.30
N LEU A 38 5.65 5.37 -14.93
CA LEU A 38 4.58 5.77 -15.85
C LEU A 38 4.58 7.28 -16.19
N GLY A 39 5.52 8.06 -15.66
CA GLY A 39 5.63 9.51 -15.92
C GLY A 39 4.71 10.38 -15.07
N HIS A 40 4.11 9.84 -14.02
CA HIS A 40 3.27 10.58 -13.09
C HIS A 40 4.06 10.96 -11.84
N THR A 41 4.43 12.23 -11.74
CA THR A 41 5.09 12.79 -10.54
C THR A 41 4.10 13.03 -9.40
N ARG A 42 2.81 13.23 -9.73
CA ARG A 42 1.73 13.42 -8.76
C ARG A 42 0.44 12.75 -9.25
N SER A 43 -0.24 12.02 -8.37
CA SER A 43 -1.40 11.21 -8.72
C SER A 43 -2.56 11.35 -7.70
N ALA A 44 -3.71 10.74 -7.99
CA ALA A 44 -4.87 10.70 -7.10
C ALA A 44 -5.29 9.25 -6.84
N PRO A 45 -4.63 8.52 -5.92
CA PRO A 45 -4.91 7.12 -5.68
C PRO A 45 -6.30 6.89 -5.04
N ALA A 46 -6.89 5.74 -5.37
CA ALA A 46 -8.06 5.20 -4.71
C ALA A 46 -7.69 3.88 -4.02
N GLY A 47 -7.85 3.83 -2.69
CA GLY A 47 -7.61 2.63 -1.90
C GLY A 47 -8.90 1.89 -1.59
N HIS A 48 -8.90 0.56 -1.73
CA HIS A 48 -10.03 -0.31 -1.38
C HIS A 48 -9.62 -1.40 -0.38
N VAL A 49 -10.41 -1.61 0.68
CA VAL A 49 -10.09 -2.53 1.79
C VAL A 49 -8.67 -2.26 2.32
N ARG A 50 -7.75 -3.23 2.17
CA ARG A 50 -6.35 -3.07 2.56
C ARG A 50 -5.68 -1.96 1.76
N GLY A 51 -6.02 -1.77 0.49
CA GLY A 51 -5.51 -0.67 -0.34
C GLY A 51 -5.70 0.71 0.27
N GLY A 52 -6.69 0.89 1.16
CA GLY A 52 -6.83 2.11 1.95
C GLY A 52 -5.62 2.42 2.84
N ALA A 53 -5.07 1.43 3.53
CA ALA A 53 -3.87 1.65 4.34
C ALA A 53 -2.62 1.91 3.48
N VAL A 54 -2.52 1.31 2.28
CA VAL A 54 -1.44 1.65 1.34
C VAL A 54 -1.58 3.10 0.90
N ALA A 55 -2.78 3.53 0.49
CA ALA A 55 -3.04 4.90 0.06
C ALA A 55 -2.81 5.92 1.20
N LEU A 56 -3.15 5.56 2.44
CA LEU A 56 -2.84 6.37 3.62
C LEU A 56 -1.33 6.47 3.86
N ARG A 57 -0.58 5.37 3.78
CA ARG A 57 0.89 5.40 3.89
C ARG A 57 1.50 6.23 2.78
N LEU A 58 1.03 6.08 1.54
CA LEU A 58 1.50 6.87 0.41
C LEU A 58 1.33 8.38 0.64
N ALA A 59 0.17 8.81 1.14
CA ALA A 59 -0.07 10.22 1.46
C ALA A 59 0.76 10.73 2.64
N LEU A 60 1.05 9.89 3.65
CA LEU A 60 1.83 10.27 4.84
C LEU A 60 3.34 10.26 4.58
N ASP A 61 3.84 9.29 3.83
CA ASP A 61 5.27 9.09 3.56
C ASP A 61 5.77 9.84 2.34
N HIS A 62 4.89 10.08 1.36
CA HIS A 62 5.24 10.68 0.07
C HIS A 62 4.21 11.77 -0.32
N PRO A 63 3.98 12.79 0.54
CA PRO A 63 2.91 13.77 0.34
C PRO A 63 3.01 14.53 -0.99
N ASP A 64 4.23 14.74 -1.51
CA ASP A 64 4.46 15.45 -2.76
C ASP A 64 3.98 14.66 -3.99
N THR A 65 3.84 13.34 -3.87
CA THR A 65 3.39 12.45 -4.95
C THR A 65 1.86 12.30 -5.02
N VAL A 66 1.14 12.85 -4.04
CA VAL A 66 -0.31 12.70 -3.89
C VAL A 66 -1.02 14.05 -4.02
N SER A 67 -2.05 14.08 -4.86
CA SER A 67 -2.93 15.24 -5.04
C SER A 67 -4.21 15.18 -4.22
N ARG A 68 -4.82 13.99 -4.19
CA ARG A 68 -6.05 13.65 -3.45
C ARG A 68 -6.03 12.14 -3.20
N VAL A 69 -6.78 11.68 -2.21
CA VAL A 69 -6.95 10.24 -1.95
C VAL A 69 -8.44 9.94 -1.80
N ALA A 70 -8.88 8.84 -2.41
CA ALA A 70 -10.19 8.26 -2.15
C ALA A 70 -10.03 6.96 -1.35
N PHE A 71 -10.86 6.78 -0.32
CA PHE A 71 -10.96 5.54 0.46
C PHE A 71 -12.32 4.91 0.19
N ILE A 72 -12.33 3.66 -0.27
CA ILE A 72 -13.54 2.95 -0.70
C ILE A 72 -13.66 1.67 0.12
N ASP A 73 -14.65 1.60 1.00
CA ASP A 73 -14.85 0.46 1.91
C ASP A 73 -13.58 0.07 2.68
N CYS A 74 -12.89 1.08 3.21
CA CYS A 74 -11.68 0.90 4.01
C CYS A 74 -12.00 1.05 5.50
N PRO A 75 -11.80 0.03 6.33
CA PRO A 75 -11.90 0.21 7.77
C PRO A 75 -10.74 1.12 8.26
N PRO A 76 -10.96 1.92 9.31
CA PRO A 76 -9.88 2.71 9.92
C PRO A 76 -8.87 1.75 10.55
N VAL A 77 -7.79 1.44 9.84
CA VAL A 77 -6.90 0.30 10.14
C VAL A 77 -6.33 0.34 11.55
N THR A 78 -5.85 1.49 12.02
CA THR A 78 -5.29 1.61 13.38
C THR A 78 -6.35 1.33 14.43
N GLU A 79 -7.49 2.01 14.35
CA GLU A 79 -8.58 1.85 15.33
C GLU A 79 -9.14 0.42 15.29
N HIS A 80 -9.30 -0.15 14.10
CA HIS A 80 -9.81 -1.50 13.91
C HIS A 80 -8.86 -2.53 14.52
N ILE A 81 -7.56 -2.50 14.22
CA ILE A 81 -6.59 -3.45 14.77
C ILE A 81 -6.44 -3.28 16.29
N SER A 82 -6.47 -2.05 16.80
CA SER A 82 -6.32 -1.79 18.24
C SER A 82 -7.53 -2.23 19.06
N ARG A 83 -8.72 -2.32 18.47
CA ARG A 83 -9.99 -2.58 19.20
C ARG A 83 -10.67 -3.89 18.85
N ILE A 84 -10.29 -4.54 17.75
CA ILE A 84 -10.98 -5.74 17.32
C ILE A 84 -10.82 -6.87 18.32
N THR A 85 -11.94 -7.53 18.62
CA THR A 85 -12.01 -8.74 19.43
C THR A 85 -12.93 -9.73 18.73
N ALA A 86 -12.99 -10.98 19.21
CA ALA A 86 -13.91 -11.98 18.66
C ALA A 86 -15.38 -11.53 18.64
N ARG A 87 -15.79 -10.65 19.57
CA ARG A 87 -17.15 -10.07 19.63
C ARG A 87 -17.51 -9.19 18.42
N PHE A 88 -16.56 -8.82 17.58
CA PHE A 88 -16.86 -8.05 16.38
C PHE A 88 -17.62 -8.88 15.33
N VAL A 89 -17.43 -10.21 15.34
CA VAL A 89 -18.00 -11.12 14.33
C VAL A 89 -19.12 -12.02 14.86
N THR A 90 -19.42 -11.95 16.16
CA THR A 90 -20.47 -12.72 16.86
C THR A 90 -21.46 -11.79 17.53
#